data_AF-A0A935HCK1-F1
#
_entry.id   AF-A0A935HCK1-F1
#
_cell.length_a   1.000
_cell.length_b   1.000
_cell.length_c   1.000
_cell.angle_alpha   90.00
_cell.angle_beta   90.00
_cell.angle_gamma   90.00
#
_symmetry.space_group_name_H-M   'P 1'
#
loop_
_entity.id
_entity.type
_entity.pdbx_description
1 polymer ?
#
loop_
_entity_poly.entity_id
_entity_poly.type
_entity_poly.pdbx_seq_one_letter_code
_entity_poly.pdbx_strand_id
1 'polypeptide(L)'
;MKGLPAVGMLVQRVGEKGPVQRERILYLDRAGDLVVVIALDDDEAMPRLTSARDFDRLWREDQLKLCDDEFALLSGAKVKHVAKMDRNWTAIQKIVESEPGCFDPDIRDDLLAQAKKADKGGRARKTLLRDLRRYWQSGKQKEALATHYSRAGAPGQERISDEVKKAGRRTILEQHGRVDRGLAVNPDVAKIFDTYLKKYVLKREPLTVSATYRKMIDEKFSTRHRNPAGRLIVDPLPQDSRPSERQLRYYANKRYGISAKNNAQDGVEGYEQTTRPVL
;
A
#
# COMPACT_ATOMS: atom_id res chain seq x y z
N MET A 1 8.41 -39.03 20.57
CA MET A 1 9.11 -37.77 20.93
C MET A 1 8.81 -36.75 19.85
N LYS A 2 8.21 -35.59 20.19
CA LYS A 2 8.09 -34.49 19.22
C LYS A 2 9.51 -34.00 18.91
N GLY A 3 9.99 -34.16 17.69
CA GLY A 3 11.25 -33.56 17.25
C GLY A 3 11.11 -32.04 17.16
N LEU A 4 12.23 -31.31 17.22
CA LEU A 4 12.25 -29.86 16.95
C LEU A 4 11.58 -29.53 15.61
N PRO A 5 10.85 -28.40 15.52
CA PRO A 5 10.33 -27.90 14.26
C PRO A 5 11.45 -27.66 13.24
N ALA A 6 11.14 -27.87 11.96
CA ALA A 6 12.09 -27.77 10.87
C ALA A 6 12.43 -26.30 10.55
N VAL A 7 13.57 -26.10 9.87
CA VAL A 7 13.94 -24.80 9.30
C VAL A 7 12.82 -24.28 8.40
N GLY A 8 12.54 -22.99 8.50
CA GLY A 8 11.46 -22.31 7.78
C GLY A 8 10.14 -22.29 8.55
N MET A 9 9.93 -23.14 9.56
CA MET A 9 8.69 -23.14 10.34
C MET A 9 8.56 -21.90 11.24
N LEU A 10 7.31 -21.50 11.46
CA LEU A 10 6.93 -20.46 12.41
C LEU A 10 6.54 -21.07 13.74
N VAL A 11 7.10 -20.51 14.81
CA VAL A 11 6.75 -20.84 16.17
C VAL A 11 6.27 -19.59 16.90
N GLN A 12 5.41 -19.80 17.88
CA GLN A 12 4.89 -18.79 18.78
C GLN A 12 5.28 -19.16 20.20
N ARG A 13 5.86 -18.20 20.94
CA ARG A 13 6.12 -18.36 22.38
C ARG A 13 4.83 -18.25 23.18
N VAL A 14 4.63 -19.17 24.12
CA VAL A 14 3.43 -19.30 24.96
C VAL A 14 3.81 -18.88 26.41
N GLY A 15 3.56 -17.62 26.77
CA GLY A 15 3.85 -17.00 28.09
C GLY A 15 5.10 -16.09 28.07
N GLU A 16 5.22 -14.93 28.74
CA GLU A 16 4.48 -14.28 29.85
C GLU A 16 3.72 -13.01 29.39
N LYS A 17 2.94 -12.36 30.29
CA LYS A 17 2.16 -11.10 30.14
C LYS A 17 2.80 -10.04 29.21
N GLY A 18 2.68 -10.23 27.89
CA GLY A 18 3.33 -9.41 26.87
C GLY A 18 2.79 -9.75 25.47
N PRO A 19 3.16 -8.96 24.45
CA PRO A 19 2.68 -9.20 23.09
C PRO A 19 3.13 -10.57 22.59
N VAL A 20 2.25 -11.26 21.87
CA VAL A 20 2.54 -12.52 21.17
C VAL A 20 3.80 -12.32 20.33
N GLN A 21 4.84 -13.14 20.56
CA GLN A 21 6.06 -13.13 19.75
C GLN A 21 6.04 -14.32 18.80
N ARG A 22 5.81 -14.04 17.51
CA ARG A 22 6.00 -15.02 16.43
C ARG A 22 7.44 -14.97 15.96
N GLU A 23 8.07 -16.13 15.90
CA GLU A 23 9.47 -16.30 15.47
C GLU A 23 9.56 -17.31 14.32
N ARG A 24 10.37 -17.02 13.30
CA ARG A 24 10.72 -17.99 12.27
C ARG A 24 12.07 -18.61 12.54
N ILE A 25 12.16 -19.93 12.37
CA ILE A 25 13.44 -20.66 12.42
C ILE A 25 14.16 -20.47 11.07
N LEU A 26 15.29 -19.77 11.08
CA LEU A 26 16.12 -19.54 9.90
C LEU A 26 17.19 -20.61 9.73
N TYR A 27 17.71 -21.15 10.82
CA TYR A 27 18.80 -22.12 10.80
C TYR A 27 18.74 -23.00 12.04
N LEU A 28 19.13 -24.26 11.90
CA LEU A 28 19.17 -25.25 12.97
C LEU A 28 20.38 -26.15 12.75
N ASP A 29 21.32 -26.08 13.67
CA ASP A 29 22.43 -27.02 13.81
C ASP A 29 22.38 -27.62 15.22
N ARG A 30 21.94 -28.89 15.30
CA ARG A 30 21.84 -29.59 16.59
C ARG A 30 23.22 -30.02 17.12
N ALA A 31 24.18 -30.26 16.24
CA ALA A 31 25.52 -30.72 16.65
C ALA A 31 26.33 -29.55 17.22
N GLY A 32 26.25 -28.38 16.58
CA GLY A 32 26.84 -27.12 17.06
C GLY A 32 26.01 -26.38 18.12
N ASP A 33 24.90 -26.96 18.57
CA ASP A 33 23.96 -26.37 19.55
C ASP A 33 23.45 -24.96 19.17
N LEU A 34 23.11 -24.75 17.89
CA LEU A 34 22.71 -23.45 17.36
C LEU A 34 21.33 -23.50 16.70
N VAL A 35 20.48 -22.56 17.11
CA VAL A 35 19.24 -22.20 16.43
C VAL A 35 19.29 -20.71 16.13
N VAL A 36 18.92 -20.34 14.90
CA VAL A 36 18.75 -18.94 14.53
C VAL A 36 17.28 -18.68 14.29
N VAL A 37 16.74 -17.67 14.97
CA VAL A 37 15.35 -17.23 14.82
C VAL A 37 15.25 -15.76 14.46
N ILE A 38 14.14 -15.34 13.84
CA ILE A 38 13.82 -13.94 13.61
C ILE A 38 12.38 -13.64 14.00
N ALA A 39 12.14 -12.50 14.65
CA ALA A 39 10.80 -12.05 14.99
C ALA A 39 10.03 -11.61 13.74
N LEU A 40 8.74 -11.94 13.64
CA LEU A 40 7.86 -11.51 12.54
C LEU A 40 7.12 -10.22 12.87
N ASP A 41 6.91 -9.95 14.16
CA ASP A 41 6.09 -8.83 14.63
C ASP A 41 6.92 -7.55 14.88
N ASP A 42 8.18 -7.55 14.45
CA ASP A 42 9.10 -6.41 14.55
C ASP A 42 9.63 -6.04 13.15
N ASP A 43 9.29 -4.83 12.70
CA ASP A 43 9.70 -4.27 11.41
C ASP A 43 11.21 -4.03 11.32
N GLU A 44 11.91 -3.91 12.46
CA GLU A 44 13.35 -3.71 12.54
C GLU A 44 14.13 -4.98 12.98
N ALA A 45 13.44 -6.13 13.09
CA ALA A 45 13.98 -7.39 13.58
C ALA A 45 15.31 -7.81 12.92
N MET A 46 16.18 -8.44 13.72
CA MET A 46 17.41 -9.09 13.28
C MET A 46 17.42 -10.57 13.70
N PRO A 47 18.17 -11.43 12.99
CA PRO A 47 18.41 -12.81 13.41
C PRO A 47 19.01 -12.87 14.82
N ARG A 48 18.44 -13.73 15.66
CA ARG A 48 18.88 -14.01 17.03
C ARG A 48 19.39 -15.44 17.11
N LEU A 49 20.61 -15.59 17.61
CA LEU A 49 21.25 -16.87 17.85
C LEU A 49 20.86 -17.37 19.24
N THR A 50 20.51 -18.65 19.36
CA THR A 50 20.13 -19.30 20.63
C THR A 50 20.55 -20.76 20.65
N SER A 51 20.58 -21.37 21.83
CA SER A 51 20.94 -22.79 22.00
C SER A 51 19.86 -23.69 21.42
N ALA A 52 20.25 -24.69 20.63
CA ALA A 52 19.34 -25.72 20.14
C ALA A 52 18.75 -26.57 21.27
N ARG A 53 19.54 -26.83 22.32
CA ARG A 53 19.12 -27.55 23.52
C ARG A 53 18.07 -26.78 24.32
N ASP A 54 18.31 -25.48 24.54
CA ASP A 54 17.31 -24.63 25.22
C ASP A 54 16.02 -24.54 24.40
N PHE A 55 16.14 -24.37 23.08
CA PHE A 55 14.99 -24.33 22.19
C PHE A 55 14.20 -25.65 22.18
N ASP A 56 14.87 -26.80 22.23
CA ASP A 56 14.23 -28.13 22.36
C ASP A 56 13.50 -28.28 23.70
N ARG A 57 14.09 -27.78 24.80
CA ARG A 57 13.41 -27.76 26.10
C ARG A 57 12.10 -26.96 26.02
N LEU A 58 12.16 -25.73 25.51
CA LEU A 58 10.96 -24.88 25.35
C LEU A 58 9.88 -25.54 24.48
N TRP A 59 10.30 -26.25 23.43
CA TRP A 59 9.39 -26.99 22.56
C TRP A 59 8.74 -28.19 23.27
N ARG A 60 9.51 -28.96 24.04
CA ARG A 60 8.99 -30.11 24.80
C ARG A 60 8.08 -29.72 25.95
N GLU A 61 8.32 -28.56 26.55
CA GLU A 61 7.50 -27.99 27.63
C GLU A 61 6.24 -27.28 27.11
N ASP A 62 5.92 -27.39 25.82
CA ASP A 62 4.80 -26.74 25.13
C ASP A 62 4.79 -25.19 25.30
N GLN A 63 5.95 -24.60 25.58
CA GLN A 63 6.18 -23.15 25.63
C GLN A 63 6.43 -22.55 24.23
N LEU A 64 6.62 -23.40 23.22
CA LEU A 64 6.63 -23.04 21.80
C LEU A 64 5.55 -23.84 21.07
N LYS A 65 4.74 -23.18 20.25
CA LYS A 65 3.71 -23.82 19.41
C LYS A 65 3.90 -23.43 17.96
N LEU A 66 3.56 -24.33 17.03
CA LEU A 66 3.52 -23.98 15.60
C LEU A 66 2.45 -22.94 15.33
N CYS A 67 2.75 -22.05 14.39
CA CYS A 67 1.85 -21.01 13.90
C CYS A 67 1.69 -21.13 12.38
N ASP A 68 0.54 -20.70 11.86
CA ASP A 68 0.30 -20.63 10.43
C ASP A 68 1.22 -19.61 9.76
N ASP A 69 1.69 -19.95 8.55
CA ASP A 69 2.59 -19.12 7.77
C ASP A 69 1.87 -18.34 6.69
N GLU A 70 1.67 -17.05 6.95
CA GLU A 70 1.09 -16.09 5.99
C GLU A 70 1.90 -15.96 4.69
N PHE A 71 3.20 -16.31 4.72
CA PHE A 71 4.08 -16.28 3.56
C PHE A 71 4.06 -17.57 2.74
N ALA A 72 3.41 -18.63 3.21
CA ALA A 72 3.29 -19.89 2.44
C ALA A 72 2.68 -19.67 1.04
N LEU A 73 1.76 -18.69 0.92
CA LEU A 73 1.09 -18.32 -0.32
C LEU A 73 2.00 -17.60 -1.34
N LEU A 74 3.22 -17.18 -0.97
CA LEU A 74 4.15 -16.58 -1.93
C LEU A 74 4.72 -17.62 -2.90
N SER A 75 4.83 -18.88 -2.46
CA SER A 75 5.28 -19.98 -3.31
C SER A 75 4.28 -20.20 -4.45
N GLY A 76 4.70 -19.96 -5.70
CA GLY A 76 3.85 -20.08 -6.89
C GLY A 76 2.95 -18.86 -7.19
N ALA A 77 3.05 -17.78 -6.41
CA ALA A 77 2.30 -16.56 -6.70
C ALA A 77 2.85 -15.85 -7.96
N LYS A 78 1.96 -15.26 -8.76
CA LYS A 78 2.36 -14.42 -9.90
C LYS A 78 3.00 -13.12 -9.39
N VAL A 79 4.33 -13.07 -9.42
CA VAL A 79 5.11 -11.93 -8.93
C VAL A 79 4.99 -10.74 -9.90
N LYS A 80 4.49 -9.61 -9.41
CA LYS A 80 4.58 -8.31 -10.12
C LYS A 80 5.96 -7.67 -9.84
N HIS A 81 6.50 -6.95 -10.82
CA HIS A 81 7.81 -6.27 -10.73
C HIS A 81 9.03 -7.20 -10.58
N VAL A 82 9.06 -8.30 -11.35
CA VAL A 82 10.14 -9.30 -11.38
C VAL A 82 11.53 -8.66 -11.50
N ALA A 83 11.73 -7.71 -12.43
CA ALA A 83 13.02 -7.03 -12.61
C ALA A 83 13.52 -6.33 -11.33
N LYS A 84 12.62 -5.83 -10.48
CA LYS A 84 13.01 -5.20 -9.20
C LYS A 84 13.33 -6.25 -8.14
N MET A 85 12.57 -7.34 -8.10
CA MET A 85 12.86 -8.50 -7.27
C MET A 85 14.25 -9.06 -7.59
N ASP A 86 14.58 -9.26 -8.87
CA ASP A 86 15.90 -9.74 -9.28
C ASP A 86 17.02 -8.79 -8.87
N ARG A 87 16.85 -7.48 -9.06
CA ARG A 87 17.82 -6.49 -8.57
C ARG A 87 17.97 -6.51 -7.05
N ASN A 88 16.89 -6.74 -6.31
CA ASN A 88 16.93 -6.88 -4.85
C ASN A 88 17.68 -8.15 -4.45
N TRP A 89 17.36 -9.27 -5.09
CA TRP A 89 18.04 -10.55 -4.89
C TRP A 89 19.54 -10.46 -5.14
N THR A 90 19.96 -9.97 -6.32
CA THR A 90 21.37 -9.83 -6.68
C THR A 90 22.16 -9.00 -5.66
N ALA A 91 21.53 -8.00 -5.03
CA ALA A 91 22.19 -7.15 -4.05
C ALA A 91 22.45 -7.84 -2.70
N ILE A 92 21.62 -8.81 -2.31
CA ILE A 92 21.72 -9.50 -1.02
C ILE A 92 22.22 -10.94 -1.14
N GLN A 93 22.25 -11.51 -2.34
CA GLN A 93 22.54 -12.92 -2.62
C GLN A 93 23.86 -13.37 -1.96
N LYS A 94 24.96 -12.64 -2.17
CA LYS A 94 26.26 -12.98 -1.58
C LYS A 94 26.26 -12.96 -0.05
N ILE A 95 25.39 -12.13 0.56
CA ILE A 95 25.26 -12.06 2.01
C ILE A 95 24.55 -13.31 2.49
N VAL A 96 23.42 -13.67 1.90
CA VAL A 96 22.61 -14.83 2.33
C VAL A 96 23.27 -16.17 2.02
N GLU A 97 24.17 -16.24 1.03
CA GLU A 97 24.96 -17.44 0.74
C GLU A 97 26.02 -17.75 1.81
N SER A 98 26.38 -16.77 2.65
CA SER A 98 27.35 -16.94 3.74
C SER A 98 26.73 -17.57 5.01
N GLU A 99 25.71 -18.41 4.89
CA GLU A 99 25.08 -19.08 6.04
C GLU A 99 26.04 -20.07 6.72
N PRO A 100 26.12 -20.10 8.08
CA PRO A 100 25.35 -19.29 9.05
C PRO A 100 25.97 -17.91 9.36
N GLY A 101 27.16 -17.58 8.84
CA GLY A 101 27.86 -16.31 9.08
C GLY A 101 27.04 -15.05 8.75
N CYS A 102 26.07 -15.11 7.83
CA CYS A 102 25.17 -13.99 7.54
C CYS A 102 24.25 -13.59 8.72
N PHE A 103 24.10 -14.47 9.72
CA PHE A 103 23.34 -14.22 10.93
C PHE A 103 24.17 -13.54 12.02
N ASP A 104 25.49 -13.71 11.98
CA ASP A 104 26.43 -13.04 12.87
C ASP A 104 26.47 -11.52 12.58
N PRO A 105 26.32 -10.64 13.58
CA PRO A 105 26.29 -9.20 13.37
C PRO A 105 27.55 -8.63 12.70
N ASP A 106 28.74 -9.10 13.09
CA ASP A 106 30.01 -8.55 12.64
C ASP A 106 30.31 -8.99 11.21
N ILE A 107 30.17 -10.30 10.93
CA ILE A 107 30.32 -10.84 9.58
C ILE A 107 29.29 -10.21 8.63
N ARG A 108 28.04 -10.06 9.08
CA ARG A 108 26.99 -9.42 8.28
C ARG A 108 27.32 -7.97 7.97
N ASP A 109 27.85 -7.22 8.93
CA ASP A 109 28.17 -5.81 8.71
C ASP A 109 29.30 -5.62 7.70
N ASP A 110 30.30 -6.49 7.71
CA ASP A 110 31.36 -6.54 6.69
C ASP A 110 30.78 -6.87 5.30
N LEU A 111 29.93 -7.90 5.21
CA LEU A 111 29.28 -8.29 3.96
C LEU A 111 28.36 -7.17 3.42
N LEU A 112 27.65 -6.46 4.30
CA LEU A 112 26.84 -5.30 3.93
C LEU A 112 27.69 -4.15 3.40
N ALA A 113 28.84 -3.89 4.02
CA ALA A 113 29.77 -2.86 3.54
C ALA A 113 30.31 -3.20 2.15
N GLN A 114 30.66 -4.47 1.91
CA GLN A 114 31.08 -4.97 0.60
C GLN A 114 29.97 -4.88 -0.44
N ALA A 115 28.75 -5.32 -0.11
CA ALA A 115 27.59 -5.26 -0.99
C ALA A 115 27.24 -3.81 -1.37
N LYS A 116 27.30 -2.88 -0.42
CA LYS A 116 27.10 -1.45 -0.66
C LYS A 116 28.13 -0.87 -1.64
N LYS A 117 29.41 -1.27 -1.52
CA LYS A 117 30.48 -0.83 -2.44
C LYS A 117 30.31 -1.40 -3.85
N ALA A 118 29.85 -2.65 -3.95
CA ALA A 118 29.66 -3.34 -5.23
C ALA A 118 28.39 -2.89 -5.98
N ASP A 119 27.40 -2.32 -5.28
CA ASP A 119 26.15 -1.88 -5.87
C ASP A 119 26.30 -0.58 -6.65
N LYS A 120 26.31 -0.69 -7.99
CA LYS A 120 26.30 0.45 -8.92
C LYS A 120 25.06 1.34 -8.77
N GLY A 121 23.99 0.83 -8.16
CA GLY A 121 22.76 1.57 -7.89
C GLY A 121 22.83 2.50 -6.67
N GLY A 122 23.92 2.48 -5.90
CA GLY A 122 24.12 3.37 -4.75
C GLY A 122 23.14 3.13 -3.60
N ARG A 123 22.66 1.88 -3.39
CA ARG A 123 21.71 1.59 -2.32
C ARG A 123 22.32 1.87 -0.95
N ALA A 124 21.54 2.52 -0.10
CA ALA A 124 21.91 2.72 1.30
C ALA A 124 21.92 1.39 2.07
N ARG A 125 22.76 1.30 3.10
CA ARG A 125 22.83 0.14 4.02
C ARG A 125 21.45 -0.23 4.58
N LYS A 126 20.65 0.77 4.96
CA LYS A 126 19.27 0.57 5.45
C LYS A 126 18.38 -0.17 4.45
N THR A 127 18.55 0.08 3.15
CA THR A 127 17.80 -0.62 2.09
C THR A 127 18.18 -2.09 2.03
N LEU A 128 19.47 -2.40 2.08
CA LEU A 128 19.96 -3.79 2.05
C LEU A 128 19.50 -4.57 3.29
N LEU A 129 19.57 -3.96 4.47
CA LEU A 129 19.07 -4.55 5.72
C LEU A 129 17.56 -4.84 5.66
N ARG A 130 16.78 -3.90 5.12
CA ARG A 130 15.35 -4.11 4.91
C ARG A 130 15.07 -5.28 3.98
N ASP A 131 15.84 -5.40 2.90
CA ASP A 131 15.66 -6.49 1.92
C ASP A 131 16.07 -7.85 2.54
N LEU A 132 17.17 -7.92 3.30
CA LEU A 132 17.59 -9.10 4.07
C LEU A 132 16.53 -9.53 5.08
N ARG A 133 16.04 -8.59 5.89
CA ARG A 133 15.00 -8.85 6.89
C ARG A 133 13.76 -9.43 6.26
N ARG A 134 13.31 -8.83 5.15
CA ARG A 134 12.15 -9.32 4.43
C ARG A 134 12.35 -10.75 3.93
N TYR A 135 13.51 -11.04 3.34
CA TYR A 135 13.86 -12.39 2.88
C TYR A 135 13.83 -13.40 4.03
N TRP A 136 14.39 -13.06 5.20
CA TRP A 136 14.39 -13.95 6.36
C TRP A 136 12.99 -14.14 6.96
N GLN A 137 12.23 -13.06 7.19
CA GLN A 137 10.87 -13.14 7.75
C GLN A 137 9.90 -13.92 6.86
N SER A 138 10.11 -13.92 5.54
CA SER A 138 9.32 -14.69 4.58
C SER A 138 9.85 -16.10 4.33
N GLY A 139 10.70 -16.64 5.20
CA GLY A 139 11.18 -18.03 5.07
C GLY A 139 12.16 -18.25 3.92
N LYS A 140 13.01 -17.26 3.65
CA LYS A 140 14.07 -17.33 2.62
C LYS A 140 13.53 -17.48 1.19
N GLN A 141 12.37 -16.87 0.93
CA GLN A 141 11.75 -16.86 -0.39
C GLN A 141 12.15 -15.61 -1.19
N LYS A 142 12.65 -15.82 -2.41
CA LYS A 142 13.06 -14.73 -3.31
C LYS A 142 11.88 -13.84 -3.69
N GLU A 143 10.69 -14.41 -3.82
CA GLU A 143 9.43 -13.76 -4.20
C GLU A 143 9.06 -12.61 -3.25
N ALA A 144 9.43 -12.71 -1.98
CA ALA A 144 9.18 -11.67 -0.99
C ALA A 144 9.94 -10.37 -1.30
N LEU A 145 11.07 -10.44 -2.01
CA LEU A 145 11.84 -9.26 -2.40
C LEU A 145 11.11 -8.39 -3.43
N ALA A 146 10.01 -8.87 -4.01
CA ALA A 146 9.11 -8.06 -4.80
C ALA A 146 8.46 -6.96 -3.95
N THR A 147 8.33 -5.76 -4.50
CA THR A 147 7.67 -4.67 -3.77
C THR A 147 6.16 -4.94 -3.70
N HIS A 148 5.61 -5.10 -2.49
CA HIS A 148 4.17 -5.26 -2.26
C HIS A 148 3.40 -3.94 -2.45
N TYR A 149 3.41 -3.39 -3.67
CA TYR A 149 2.59 -2.23 -3.99
C TYR A 149 1.09 -2.49 -3.82
N SER A 150 0.66 -3.76 -3.82
CA SER A 150 -0.72 -4.16 -3.53
C SER A 150 -1.18 -3.74 -2.13
N ARG A 151 -0.26 -3.67 -1.15
CA ARG A 151 -0.53 -3.22 0.23
C ARG A 151 -0.25 -1.72 0.42
N ALA A 152 0.30 -1.04 -0.60
CA ALA A 152 0.69 0.36 -0.51
C ALA A 152 -0.42 1.28 -1.03
N GLY A 153 -0.66 2.39 -0.32
CA GLY A 153 -1.50 3.49 -0.81
C GLY A 153 -2.98 3.40 -0.43
N ALA A 154 -3.39 2.50 0.46
CA ALA A 154 -4.77 2.33 0.91
C ALA A 154 -5.78 2.30 -0.27
N PRO A 155 -5.56 1.43 -1.28
CA PRO A 155 -6.46 1.34 -2.43
C PRO A 155 -7.87 1.01 -1.94
N GLY A 156 -8.85 1.83 -2.34
CA GLY A 156 -10.25 1.66 -1.92
C GLY A 156 -10.66 2.43 -0.66
N GLN A 157 -9.72 2.88 0.18
CA GLN A 157 -10.07 3.75 1.31
C GLN A 157 -10.24 5.21 0.85
N GLU A 158 -11.26 5.89 1.39
CA GLU A 158 -11.46 7.31 1.14
C GLU A 158 -10.44 8.12 1.92
N ARG A 159 -9.59 8.86 1.19
CA ARG A 159 -8.68 9.86 1.79
C ARG A 159 -9.47 11.14 1.99
N ILE A 160 -10.28 11.18 3.05
CA ILE A 160 -10.96 12.38 3.49
C ILE A 160 -9.99 13.09 4.44
N SER A 161 -9.59 14.31 4.08
CA SER A 161 -8.87 15.21 4.98
C SER A 161 -9.80 16.34 5.39
N ASP A 162 -9.83 16.69 6.67
CA ASP A 162 -10.58 17.84 7.18
C ASP A 162 -9.95 19.19 6.83
N GLU A 163 -8.78 19.18 6.16
CA GLU A 163 -8.10 20.39 5.72
C GLU A 163 -8.83 21.10 4.57
N VAL A 164 -8.96 22.42 4.69
CA VAL A 164 -9.55 23.30 3.67
C VAL A 164 -8.70 23.36 2.39
N LYS A 165 -7.38 23.18 2.51
CA LYS A 165 -6.41 23.25 1.39
C LYS A 165 -6.07 21.86 0.88
N LYS A 166 -5.90 21.73 -0.45
CA LYS A 166 -5.58 20.45 -1.11
C LYS A 166 -4.38 19.77 -0.46
N ALA A 167 -4.45 18.46 -0.22
CA ALA A 167 -3.28 17.66 0.14
C ALA A 167 -2.40 17.34 -1.10
N GLY A 168 -1.10 17.13 -0.88
CA GLY A 168 -0.14 16.68 -1.91
C GLY A 168 0.70 17.76 -2.60
N ARG A 169 1.65 17.31 -3.44
CA ARG A 169 2.62 18.17 -4.14
C ARG A 169 1.91 19.15 -5.07
N ARG A 170 2.23 20.44 -4.94
CA ARG A 170 1.76 21.50 -5.86
C ARG A 170 2.20 21.17 -7.29
N THR A 171 1.33 21.39 -8.26
CA THR A 171 1.70 21.34 -9.68
C THR A 171 2.70 22.44 -10.02
N ILE A 172 3.45 22.30 -11.11
CA ILE A 172 4.45 23.29 -11.53
C ILE A 172 3.82 24.68 -11.68
N LEU A 173 2.61 24.77 -12.22
CA LEU A 173 1.88 26.04 -12.38
C LEU A 173 1.47 26.68 -11.04
N GLU A 174 1.07 25.88 -10.05
CA GLU A 174 0.77 26.35 -8.68
C GLU A 174 2.04 26.78 -7.93
N GLN A 175 3.19 26.16 -8.23
CA GLN A 175 4.49 26.55 -7.64
C GLN A 175 4.96 27.90 -8.17
N HIS A 176 4.72 28.17 -9.46
CA HIS A 176 5.05 29.45 -10.11
C HIS A 176 3.97 30.53 -9.96
N GLY A 177 2.96 30.33 -9.10
CA GLY A 177 1.93 31.32 -8.80
C GLY A 177 1.02 31.68 -9.99
N ARG A 178 0.99 30.84 -11.03
CA ARG A 178 0.18 31.09 -12.24
C ARG A 178 -1.26 30.62 -12.12
N VAL A 179 -1.54 29.77 -11.14
CA VAL A 179 -2.89 29.25 -10.85
C VAL A 179 -3.03 29.12 -9.34
N ASP A 180 -4.12 29.65 -8.79
CA ASP A 180 -4.43 29.49 -7.36
C ASP A 180 -4.77 28.04 -7.02
N ARG A 181 -4.31 27.62 -5.84
CA ARG A 181 -4.55 26.28 -5.32
C ARG A 181 -6.02 26.15 -4.91
N GLY A 182 -6.83 25.53 -5.77
CA GLY A 182 -8.27 25.37 -5.52
C GLY A 182 -8.63 24.59 -4.25
N LEU A 183 -9.92 24.63 -3.89
CA LEU A 183 -10.49 24.04 -2.68
C LEU A 183 -10.26 22.52 -2.57
N ALA A 184 -9.98 22.00 -1.37
CA ALA A 184 -9.94 20.56 -1.11
C ALA A 184 -11.33 19.93 -1.26
N VAL A 185 -11.38 18.65 -1.66
CA VAL A 185 -12.64 17.89 -1.59
C VAL A 185 -12.77 17.34 -0.17
N ASN A 186 -13.38 18.12 0.70
CA ASN A 186 -13.76 17.70 2.05
C ASN A 186 -15.14 16.96 2.01
N PRO A 187 -15.64 16.43 3.14
CA PRO A 187 -16.94 15.73 3.18
C PRO A 187 -18.11 16.55 2.63
N ASP A 188 -18.12 17.86 2.84
CA ASP A 188 -19.23 18.73 2.40
C ASP A 188 -19.20 18.97 0.89
N VAL A 189 -18.02 19.21 0.33
CA VAL A 189 -17.84 19.28 -1.13
C VAL A 189 -18.18 17.93 -1.77
N ALA A 190 -17.83 16.81 -1.13
CA ALA A 190 -18.20 15.48 -1.60
C ALA A 190 -19.72 15.27 -1.62
N LYS A 191 -20.45 15.71 -0.59
CA LYS A 191 -21.93 15.69 -0.58
C LYS A 191 -22.53 16.53 -1.70
N ILE A 192 -21.97 17.71 -1.96
CA ILE A 192 -22.38 18.56 -3.10
C ILE A 192 -22.15 17.80 -4.41
N PHE A 193 -20.95 17.24 -4.63
CA PHE A 193 -20.65 16.46 -5.83
C PHE A 193 -21.65 15.32 -6.02
N ASP A 194 -21.91 14.54 -4.97
CA ASP A 194 -22.84 13.42 -5.00
C ASP A 194 -24.25 13.85 -5.42
N THR A 195 -24.74 14.95 -4.84
CA THR A 195 -26.05 15.53 -5.15
C THR A 195 -26.16 15.91 -6.62
N TYR A 196 -25.18 16.63 -7.17
CA TYR A 196 -25.23 17.11 -8.55
C TYR A 196 -24.98 15.99 -9.57
N LEU A 197 -24.14 15.00 -9.25
CA LEU A 197 -23.93 13.84 -10.10
C LEU A 197 -25.19 12.97 -10.17
N LYS A 198 -25.87 12.70 -9.05
CA LYS A 198 -27.17 12.01 -9.03
C LYS A 198 -28.24 12.79 -9.78
N LYS A 199 -28.27 14.12 -9.63
CA LYS A 199 -29.28 14.98 -10.24
C LYS A 199 -29.14 15.13 -11.75
N TYR A 200 -27.92 15.09 -12.29
CA TYR A 200 -27.67 15.46 -13.69
C TYR A 200 -26.90 14.42 -14.52
N VAL A 201 -26.06 13.58 -13.91
CA VAL A 201 -25.19 12.63 -14.64
C VAL A 201 -25.73 11.19 -14.57
N LEU A 202 -26.40 10.81 -13.48
CA LEU A 202 -26.92 9.44 -13.27
C LEU A 202 -28.41 9.32 -13.63
N LYS A 203 -28.83 9.99 -14.70
CA LYS A 203 -30.20 9.95 -15.23
C LYS A 203 -30.20 9.31 -16.62
N ARG A 204 -31.38 8.86 -17.07
CA ARG A 204 -31.62 8.32 -18.42
C ARG A 204 -31.15 9.28 -19.53
N GLU A 205 -31.33 10.59 -19.33
CA GLU A 205 -30.77 11.64 -20.19
C GLU A 205 -29.66 12.39 -19.43
N PRO A 206 -28.42 11.91 -19.47
CA PRO A 206 -27.34 12.47 -18.67
C PRO A 206 -26.79 13.76 -19.30
N LEU A 207 -26.62 14.79 -18.49
CA LEU A 207 -25.77 15.92 -18.85
C LEU A 207 -24.30 15.50 -18.79
N THR A 208 -23.46 16.18 -19.58
CA THR A 208 -22.02 16.00 -19.48
C THR A 208 -21.51 16.46 -18.12
N VAL A 209 -20.40 15.87 -17.66
CA VAL A 209 -19.74 16.28 -16.41
C VAL A 209 -19.38 17.77 -16.43
N SER A 210 -18.96 18.30 -17.59
CA SER A 210 -18.64 19.71 -17.79
C SER A 210 -19.87 20.62 -17.71
N ALA A 211 -21.03 20.18 -18.19
CA ALA A 211 -22.28 20.93 -18.04
C ALA A 211 -22.80 20.89 -16.59
N THR A 212 -22.70 19.73 -15.94
CA THR A 212 -23.04 19.56 -14.53
C THR A 212 -22.16 20.42 -13.62
N TYR A 213 -20.85 20.49 -13.93
CA TYR A 213 -19.91 21.34 -13.21
C TYR A 213 -20.30 22.82 -13.30
N ARG A 214 -20.62 23.33 -14.50
CA ARG A 214 -21.06 24.73 -14.67
C ARG A 214 -22.27 25.05 -13.81
N LYS A 215 -23.33 24.23 -13.88
CA LYS A 215 -24.52 24.40 -13.04
C LYS A 215 -24.23 24.35 -11.54
N MET A 216 -23.33 23.45 -11.13
CA MET A 216 -22.92 23.33 -9.72
C MET A 216 -22.20 24.59 -9.24
N ILE A 217 -21.28 25.15 -10.04
CA ILE A 217 -20.61 26.40 -9.70
C ILE A 217 -21.62 27.54 -9.59
N ASP A 218 -22.49 27.71 -10.58
CA ASP A 218 -23.50 28.79 -10.59
C ASP A 218 -24.48 28.75 -9.41
N GLU A 219 -24.79 27.56 -8.89
CA GLU A 219 -25.72 27.37 -7.79
C GLU A 219 -25.07 27.39 -6.39
N LYS A 220 -23.82 26.91 -6.26
CA LYS A 220 -23.18 26.67 -4.94
C LYS A 220 -21.89 27.43 -4.70
N PHE A 221 -21.22 27.88 -5.76
CA PHE A 221 -19.91 28.53 -5.69
C PHE A 221 -19.90 29.85 -6.49
N SER A 222 -21.01 30.60 -6.44
CA SER A 222 -21.15 31.91 -7.09
C SER A 222 -21.86 32.90 -6.18
N THR A 223 -21.45 34.16 -6.24
CA THR A 223 -22.15 35.29 -5.62
C THR A 223 -23.13 35.89 -6.61
N ARG A 224 -24.33 36.24 -6.13
CA ARG A 224 -25.38 36.87 -6.95
C ARG A 224 -25.54 38.32 -6.53
N HIS A 225 -25.42 39.25 -7.46
CA HIS A 225 -25.68 40.66 -7.20
C HIS A 225 -26.41 41.31 -8.38
N ARG A 226 -27.05 42.45 -8.15
CA ARG A 226 -27.68 43.23 -9.21
C ARG A 226 -26.71 44.31 -9.67
N ASN A 227 -26.58 44.46 -10.98
CA ASN A 227 -25.85 45.58 -11.55
C ASN A 227 -26.67 46.89 -11.40
N PRO A 228 -26.07 48.06 -11.66
CA PRO A 228 -26.78 49.34 -11.64
C PRO A 228 -28.00 49.42 -12.59
N ALA A 229 -28.08 48.55 -13.61
CA ALA A 229 -29.21 48.43 -14.53
C ALA A 229 -30.29 47.43 -14.06
N GLY A 230 -30.20 46.94 -12.82
CA GLY A 230 -31.17 46.01 -12.22
C GLY A 230 -31.05 44.55 -12.68
N ARG A 231 -30.13 44.22 -13.60
CA ARG A 231 -29.89 42.85 -14.08
C ARG A 231 -29.15 42.02 -13.04
N LEU A 232 -29.61 40.79 -12.81
CA LEU A 232 -28.95 39.82 -11.94
C LEU A 232 -27.68 39.29 -12.63
N ILE A 233 -26.53 39.49 -11.99
CA ILE A 233 -25.24 38.93 -12.38
C ILE A 233 -24.89 37.80 -11.41
N VAL A 234 -24.38 36.69 -11.95
CA VAL A 234 -23.89 35.53 -11.22
C VAL A 234 -22.40 35.42 -11.45
N ASP A 235 -21.61 35.85 -10.47
CA ASP A 235 -20.15 35.80 -10.55
C ASP A 235 -19.63 34.61 -9.76
N PRO A 236 -18.85 33.72 -10.39
CA PRO A 236 -18.31 32.57 -9.71
C PRO A 236 -17.19 32.98 -8.76
N LEU A 237 -17.14 32.33 -7.60
CA LEU A 237 -16.13 32.55 -6.57
C LEU A 237 -14.71 32.40 -7.13
N PRO A 238 -13.71 33.03 -6.47
CA PRO A 238 -12.30 32.87 -6.85
C PRO A 238 -11.87 31.40 -6.89
N GLN A 239 -10.83 31.11 -7.68
CA GLN A 239 -10.42 29.75 -8.01
C GLN A 239 -9.94 28.95 -6.78
N ASP A 240 -9.43 29.62 -5.74
CA ASP A 240 -9.03 29.03 -4.45
C ASP A 240 -10.22 28.56 -3.59
N SER A 241 -11.40 29.14 -3.81
CA SER A 241 -12.60 28.97 -3.00
C SER A 241 -13.63 28.04 -3.65
N ARG A 242 -13.28 27.42 -4.78
CA ARG A 242 -14.14 26.48 -5.50
C ARG A 242 -13.41 25.19 -5.91
N PRO A 243 -14.12 24.07 -5.96
CA PRO A 243 -13.58 22.84 -6.54
C PRO A 243 -13.34 23.01 -8.04
N SER A 244 -12.39 22.26 -8.60
CA SER A 244 -12.16 22.22 -10.05
C SER A 244 -12.98 21.14 -10.75
N GLU A 245 -13.24 21.33 -12.05
CA GLU A 245 -13.94 20.32 -12.87
C GLU A 245 -13.22 18.97 -12.83
N ARG A 246 -11.88 18.98 -12.81
CA ARG A 246 -11.06 17.77 -12.67
C ARG A 246 -11.36 17.00 -11.39
N GLN A 247 -11.64 17.71 -10.28
CA GLN A 247 -12.02 17.07 -9.02
C GLN A 247 -13.39 16.41 -9.11
N LEU A 248 -14.38 17.07 -9.72
CA LEU A 248 -15.71 16.48 -9.95
C LEU A 248 -15.61 15.24 -10.85
N ARG A 249 -14.85 15.32 -11.95
CA ARG A 249 -14.64 14.20 -12.88
C ARG A 249 -13.95 13.03 -12.22
N TYR A 250 -12.91 13.29 -11.43
CA TYR A 250 -12.22 12.26 -10.65
C TYR A 250 -13.18 11.59 -9.64
N TYR A 251 -13.95 12.39 -8.90
CA TYR A 251 -14.93 11.89 -7.93
C TYR A 251 -16.00 11.02 -8.59
N ALA A 252 -16.56 11.48 -9.72
CA ALA A 252 -17.55 10.74 -10.50
C ALA A 252 -17.02 9.37 -10.95
N ASN A 253 -15.83 9.35 -11.57
CA ASN A 253 -15.20 8.12 -12.03
C ASN A 253 -14.87 7.17 -10.88
N LYS A 254 -14.39 7.71 -9.75
CA LYS A 254 -14.02 6.90 -8.58
C LYS A 254 -15.24 6.28 -7.88
N ARG A 255 -16.33 7.04 -7.73
CA ARG A 255 -17.51 6.61 -6.96
C ARG A 255 -18.49 5.78 -7.78
N TYR A 256 -18.65 6.10 -9.06
CA TYR A 256 -19.67 5.49 -9.92
C TYR A 256 -19.07 4.61 -11.02
N GLY A 257 -17.80 4.78 -11.37
CA GLY A 257 -17.16 3.99 -12.43
C GLY A 257 -17.77 4.23 -13.82
N ILE A 258 -17.20 3.57 -14.82
CA ILE A 258 -17.70 3.62 -16.21
C ILE A 258 -19.04 2.85 -16.31
N SER A 259 -19.19 1.78 -15.53
CA SER A 259 -20.35 0.87 -15.58
C SER A 259 -21.66 1.50 -15.07
N ALA A 260 -21.63 2.38 -14.06
CA ALA A 260 -22.85 3.05 -13.61
C ALA A 260 -23.39 4.06 -14.64
N LYS A 261 -22.51 4.59 -15.50
CA LYS A 261 -22.90 5.46 -16.61
C LYS A 261 -23.67 4.67 -17.67
N ASN A 262 -23.22 3.45 -17.98
CA ASN A 262 -23.90 2.54 -18.91
C ASN A 262 -25.23 2.02 -18.30
N ASN A 263 -25.24 1.61 -17.03
CA ASN A 263 -26.48 1.16 -16.35
C ASN A 263 -27.56 2.25 -16.25
N ALA A 264 -27.15 3.52 -16.11
CA ALA A 264 -28.08 4.65 -16.09
C ALA A 264 -28.62 5.01 -17.49
N GLN A 265 -27.86 4.73 -18.56
CA GLN A 265 -28.25 5.00 -19.95
C GLN A 265 -29.09 3.88 -20.56
N ASP A 266 -28.73 2.62 -20.33
CA ASP A 266 -29.33 1.46 -21.02
C ASP A 266 -30.52 0.86 -20.26
N GLY A 267 -30.74 1.28 -19.00
CA GLY A 267 -31.64 0.58 -18.09
C GLY A 267 -31.11 -0.81 -17.72
N VAL A 268 -31.71 -1.43 -16.70
CA VAL A 268 -31.27 -2.76 -16.22
C VAL A 268 -31.39 -3.82 -17.34
N GLU A 269 -32.34 -3.66 -18.26
CA GLU A 269 -32.60 -4.60 -19.36
C GLU A 269 -31.64 -4.49 -20.55
N GLY A 270 -31.10 -3.30 -20.87
CA GLY A 270 -30.18 -3.13 -22.00
C GLY A 270 -28.73 -3.58 -21.72
N TYR A 271 -28.31 -3.51 -20.45
CA TYR A 271 -26.97 -3.93 -20.02
C TYR A 271 -26.77 -5.44 -20.14
N GLU A 272 -27.80 -6.24 -19.82
CA GLU A 272 -27.74 -7.71 -19.91
C GLU A 272 -27.66 -8.23 -21.35
N GLN A 273 -28.13 -7.44 -22.34
CA GLN A 273 -28.11 -7.82 -23.75
C GLN A 273 -26.82 -7.44 -24.48
N THR A 274 -26.11 -6.38 -24.06
CA THR A 274 -24.94 -5.86 -24.79
C THR A 274 -23.59 -6.26 -24.19
N THR A 275 -23.55 -6.62 -22.91
CA THR A 275 -22.28 -6.87 -22.19
C THR A 275 -22.26 -8.23 -21.50
N ARG A 276 -22.60 -9.31 -22.21
CA ARG A 276 -22.18 -10.65 -21.75
C ARG A 276 -20.70 -10.86 -22.13
N PRO A 277 -19.81 -11.24 -21.20
CA PRO A 277 -18.52 -11.76 -21.58
C PRO A 277 -18.78 -13.10 -22.30
N VAL A 278 -18.36 -13.18 -23.56
CA VAL A 278 -18.32 -14.45 -24.29
C VAL A 278 -17.33 -15.35 -23.55
N LEU A 279 -17.81 -16.51 -23.08
CA LEU A 279 -17.02 -17.55 -22.43
C LEU A 279 -15.93 -18.10 -23.36
#